data_AF-A0A7S2B785-F1
#
_entry.id   AF-A0A7S2B785-F1
#
_cell.length_a   1.000
_cell.length_b   1.000
_cell.length_c   1.000
_cell.angle_alpha   90.00
_cell.angle_beta   90.00
_cell.angle_gamma   90.00
#
_symmetry.space_group_name_H-M   'P 1'
#
loop_
_entity.id
_entity.type
_entity.pdbx_description
1 polymer ?
#
loop_
_entity_poly.entity_id
_entity_poly.type
_entity_poly.pdbx_seq_one_letter_code
_entity_poly.pdbx_strand_id
1 'polypeptide(L)'
;IKESQSVVVLSSAWRLVDGHKRVIIDNLRSEGVSVISSTGIVPVGSTTADGQVIKTPAKARCVEIMQWLSQNGTCEGWIAIDDMDLWTAAGPAFRDHFVHTRPHFGITDADASQMVRLLASGAQRNGVAKKAQANGISSFQVPPELTLASLGAARPYRRKSGFMS
;
A
#
# COMPACT_ATOMS: atom_id res chain seq x y z
N ILE A 1 8.08 -11.64 9.09
CA ILE A 1 7.71 -10.40 9.82
C ILE A 1 8.58 -10.22 11.07
N LYS A 2 8.51 -11.12 12.07
CA LYS A 2 9.35 -11.04 13.27
C LYS A 2 10.86 -11.09 12.94
N GLU A 3 11.25 -12.05 12.11
CA GLU A 3 12.64 -12.22 11.67
C GLU A 3 13.16 -11.05 10.83
N SER A 4 12.27 -10.41 10.05
CA SER A 4 12.61 -9.31 9.16
C SER A 4 12.42 -7.93 9.79
N GLN A 5 12.01 -7.87 11.07
CA GLN A 5 11.62 -6.66 11.81
C GLN A 5 10.68 -5.73 11.02
N SER A 6 9.87 -6.30 10.13
CA SER A 6 8.99 -5.52 9.26
C SER A 6 7.73 -5.10 10.01
N VAL A 7 7.20 -3.95 9.64
CA VAL A 7 5.91 -3.44 10.12
C VAL A 7 4.83 -3.61 9.05
N VAL A 8 3.57 -3.63 9.48
CA VAL A 8 2.42 -3.79 8.59
C VAL A 8 1.70 -2.46 8.41
N VAL A 9 1.33 -2.16 7.16
CA VAL A 9 0.37 -1.13 6.79
C VAL A 9 -0.86 -1.82 6.24
N LEU A 10 -2.03 -1.55 6.81
CA LEU A 10 -3.24 -2.23 6.38
C LEU A 10 -3.83 -1.58 5.11
N SER A 11 -3.89 -2.34 4.03
CA SER A 11 -4.52 -1.97 2.75
C SER A 11 -5.61 -2.97 2.35
N SER A 12 -6.46 -3.40 3.30
CA SER A 12 -7.55 -4.37 3.06
C SER A 12 -8.92 -3.69 3.04
N ALA A 13 -9.91 -4.31 2.38
CA ALA A 13 -11.32 -3.87 2.47
C ALA A 13 -11.84 -3.84 3.91
N TRP A 14 -11.26 -4.64 4.81
CA TRP A 14 -11.67 -4.68 6.21
C TRP A 14 -11.29 -3.39 6.96
N ARG A 15 -10.35 -2.59 6.44
CA ARG A 15 -9.99 -1.29 7.03
C ARG A 15 -11.11 -0.25 6.91
N LEU A 16 -12.10 -0.49 6.05
CA LEU A 16 -13.21 0.42 5.79
C LEU A 16 -14.25 0.46 6.92
N VAL A 17 -14.25 -0.57 7.78
CA VAL A 17 -15.16 -0.67 8.92
C VAL A 17 -14.32 -0.73 10.19
N ASP A 18 -14.46 0.25 11.08
CA ASP A 18 -13.61 0.38 12.27
C ASP A 18 -13.60 -0.87 13.16
N GLY A 19 -14.75 -1.57 13.27
CA GLY A 19 -14.84 -2.83 13.99
C GLY A 19 -13.97 -3.93 13.39
N HIS A 20 -14.02 -4.13 12.07
CA HIS A 20 -13.22 -5.14 11.37
C HIS A 20 -11.73 -4.78 11.37
N LYS A 21 -11.42 -3.48 11.19
CA LYS A 21 -10.07 -2.96 11.30
C LYS A 21 -9.46 -3.26 12.67
N ARG A 22 -10.21 -3.02 13.75
CA ARG A 22 -9.78 -3.30 15.12
C ARG A 22 -9.48 -4.79 15.32
N VAL A 23 -10.40 -5.67 14.89
CA VAL A 23 -10.20 -7.12 14.99
C VAL A 23 -8.93 -7.59 14.28
N ILE A 24 -8.64 -7.10 13.07
CA ILE A 24 -7.37 -7.46 12.39
C ILE A 24 -6.16 -6.96 13.16
N ILE A 25 -6.19 -5.70 13.61
CA ILE A 25 -5.06 -5.11 14.33
C ILE A 25 -4.80 -5.88 15.62
N ASP A 26 -5.85 -6.26 16.36
CA ASP A 26 -5.74 -7.00 17.61
C ASP A 26 -5.19 -8.42 17.36
N ASN A 27 -5.68 -9.11 16.33
CA ASN A 27 -5.17 -10.43 15.94
C ASN A 27 -3.69 -10.37 15.50
N LEU A 28 -3.30 -9.36 14.72
CA LEU A 28 -1.89 -9.21 14.33
C LEU A 28 -1.01 -8.90 15.55
N ARG A 29 -1.49 -8.06 16.47
CA ARG A 29 -0.77 -7.73 17.69
C ARG A 29 -0.64 -8.90 18.66
N SER A 30 -1.66 -9.75 18.79
CA SER A 30 -1.56 -10.97 19.62
C SER A 30 -0.48 -11.92 19.09
N GLU A 31 -0.24 -11.89 17.77
CA GLU A 31 0.86 -12.61 17.13
C GLU A 31 2.19 -11.84 17.17
N GLY A 32 2.28 -10.71 17.85
CA GLY A 32 3.50 -9.90 17.95
C GLY A 32 3.86 -9.17 16.65
N VAL A 33 2.90 -8.93 15.76
CA VAL A 33 3.06 -8.15 14.52
C VAL A 33 2.63 -6.70 14.76
N SER A 34 3.53 -5.76 14.50
CA SER A 34 3.24 -4.33 14.61
C SER A 34 2.51 -3.82 13.37
N VAL A 35 1.34 -3.19 13.57
CA VAL A 35 0.62 -2.45 12.55
C VAL A 35 0.77 -0.96 12.84
N ILE A 36 1.40 -0.23 11.92
CA ILE A 36 1.74 1.19 12.15
C ILE A 36 0.70 2.16 11.60
N SER A 37 -0.06 1.76 10.59
CA SER A 37 -1.06 2.62 9.94
C SER A 37 -1.97 1.83 9.00
N SER A 38 -2.80 2.56 8.25
CA SER A 38 -3.60 2.03 7.15
C SER A 38 -3.53 2.99 5.97
N THR A 39 -3.65 2.47 4.76
CA THR A 39 -3.74 3.33 3.57
C THR A 39 -5.05 4.10 3.55
N GLY A 40 -5.04 5.26 2.86
CA GLY A 40 -6.25 6.00 2.55
C GLY A 40 -7.20 5.21 1.64
N ILE A 41 -8.33 5.82 1.27
CA ILE A 41 -9.31 5.23 0.36
C ILE A 41 -9.31 6.04 -0.93
N VAL A 42 -9.12 5.35 -2.06
CA VAL A 42 -9.24 5.95 -3.39
C VAL A 42 -10.45 5.33 -4.09
N PRO A 43 -11.52 6.09 -4.36
CA PRO A 43 -12.66 5.57 -5.08
C PRO A 43 -12.32 5.20 -6.52
N VAL A 44 -12.89 4.10 -7.02
CA VAL A 44 -13.02 3.85 -8.46
C VAL A 44 -13.79 5.01 -9.08
N GLY A 45 -13.33 5.49 -10.24
CA GLY A 45 -13.83 6.72 -10.88
C GLY A 45 -12.99 7.96 -10.58
N SER A 46 -12.03 7.90 -9.65
CA SER A 46 -11.06 9.01 -9.46
C SER A 46 -10.13 9.15 -10.66
N THR A 47 -9.58 10.35 -10.86
CA THR A 47 -8.65 10.65 -11.95
C THR A 47 -7.21 10.70 -11.43
N THR A 48 -6.30 10.02 -12.13
CA THR A 48 -4.86 10.07 -11.87
C THR A 48 -4.20 11.29 -12.52
N ALA A 49 -2.97 11.61 -12.12
CA ALA A 49 -2.28 12.83 -12.54
C ALA A 49 -1.97 12.87 -14.06
N ASP A 50 -1.94 11.72 -14.71
CA ASP A 50 -1.88 11.55 -16.17
C ASP A 50 -3.25 11.69 -16.88
N GLY A 51 -4.30 12.04 -16.14
CA GLY A 51 -5.65 12.24 -16.65
C GLY A 51 -6.48 10.97 -16.85
N GLN A 52 -5.97 9.79 -16.46
CA GLN A 52 -6.71 8.54 -16.61
C GLN A 52 -7.72 8.32 -15.48
N VAL A 53 -8.87 7.74 -15.81
CA VAL A 53 -9.88 7.35 -14.79
C VAL A 53 -9.55 5.96 -14.26
N ILE A 54 -9.54 5.81 -12.94
CA ILE A 54 -9.37 4.52 -12.26
C ILE A 54 -10.61 3.67 -12.52
N LYS A 55 -10.45 2.55 -13.24
CA LYS A 55 -11.54 1.65 -13.63
C LYS A 55 -11.69 0.41 -12.76
N THR A 56 -10.68 0.05 -11.97
CA THR A 56 -10.66 -1.21 -11.22
C THR A 56 -10.29 -1.00 -9.75
N PRO A 57 -10.82 -1.84 -8.83
CA PRO A 57 -10.40 -1.84 -7.43
C PRO A 57 -8.90 -2.10 -7.24
N ALA A 58 -8.32 -2.97 -8.07
CA ALA A 58 -6.88 -3.24 -8.05
C ALA A 58 -6.05 -1.98 -8.36
N LYS A 59 -6.44 -1.21 -9.37
CA LYS A 59 -5.76 0.06 -9.69
C LYS A 59 -5.92 1.08 -8.56
N ALA A 60 -7.12 1.19 -7.98
CA ALA A 60 -7.35 2.03 -6.80
C ALA A 60 -6.42 1.65 -5.64
N ARG A 61 -6.31 0.35 -5.35
CA ARG A 61 -5.40 -0.19 -4.33
C ARG A 61 -3.94 0.19 -4.57
N CYS A 62 -3.48 0.11 -5.82
CA CYS A 62 -2.12 0.52 -6.17
C CYS A 62 -1.88 2.01 -5.90
N VAL A 63 -2.85 2.88 -6.24
CA VAL A 63 -2.76 4.32 -5.94
C VAL A 63 -2.72 4.57 -4.43
N GLU A 64 -3.57 3.89 -3.65
CA GLU A 64 -3.60 3.99 -2.18
C GLU A 64 -2.23 3.66 -1.55
N ILE A 65 -1.61 2.57 -2.00
CA ILE A 65 -0.30 2.11 -1.51
C ILE A 65 0.79 3.11 -1.88
N MET A 66 0.84 3.55 -3.14
CA MET A 66 1.87 4.48 -3.60
C MET A 66 1.74 5.86 -2.95
N GLN A 67 0.52 6.33 -2.75
CA GLN A 67 0.26 7.57 -2.02
C GLN A 67 0.70 7.46 -0.55
N TRP A 68 0.46 6.32 0.08
CA TRP A 68 0.94 6.10 1.45
C TRP A 68 2.47 6.12 1.52
N LEU A 69 3.14 5.43 0.59
CA LEU A 69 4.61 5.38 0.50
C LEU A 69 5.23 6.77 0.29
N SER A 70 4.65 7.59 -0.58
CA SER A 70 5.18 8.95 -0.81
C SER A 70 5.01 9.89 0.39
N GLN A 71 3.96 9.70 1.19
CA GLN A 71 3.66 10.55 2.35
C GLN A 71 4.42 10.14 3.62
N ASN A 72 4.71 8.84 3.79
CA ASN A 72 5.25 8.29 5.03
C ASN A 72 6.77 8.04 4.98
N GLY A 73 7.43 8.45 3.90
CA GLY A 73 8.88 8.49 3.79
C GLY A 73 9.53 7.21 3.26
N THR A 74 10.85 7.14 3.37
CA THR A 74 11.67 6.08 2.76
C THR A 74 11.68 4.81 3.61
N CYS A 75 11.05 3.74 3.11
CA CYS A 75 11.25 2.39 3.63
C CYS A 75 12.45 1.70 2.94
N GLU A 76 13.18 0.84 3.66
CA GLU A 76 14.31 0.08 3.09
C GLU A 76 13.86 -0.98 2.07
N GLY A 77 12.62 -1.40 2.17
CA GLY A 77 11.95 -2.30 1.27
C GLY A 77 10.47 -2.39 1.66
N TRP A 78 9.62 -2.72 0.70
CA TRP A 78 8.21 -2.93 0.93
C TRP A 78 7.69 -4.02 0.00
N ILE A 79 6.61 -4.66 0.43
CA ILE A 79 5.87 -5.64 -0.37
C ILE A 79 4.37 -5.43 -0.09
N ALA A 80 3.58 -5.36 -1.16
CA ALA A 80 2.14 -5.53 -1.11
C ALA A 80 1.81 -7.02 -1.15
N ILE A 81 0.98 -7.46 -0.20
CA ILE A 81 0.44 -8.81 -0.14
C ILE A 81 -1.07 -8.64 -0.32
N ASP A 82 -1.60 -9.14 -1.42
CA ASP A 82 -3.00 -8.91 -1.80
C ASP A 82 -3.51 -10.09 -2.62
N ASP A 83 -4.82 -10.28 -2.64
CA ASP A 83 -5.50 -11.27 -3.47
C ASP A 83 -6.00 -10.67 -4.79
N MET A 84 -5.97 -9.34 -4.92
CA MET A 84 -6.14 -8.64 -6.18
C MET A 84 -4.85 -8.68 -7.01
N ASP A 85 -4.96 -8.83 -8.34
CA ASP A 85 -3.81 -8.74 -9.24
C ASP A 85 -3.32 -7.28 -9.39
N LEU A 86 -2.47 -6.85 -8.45
CA LEU A 86 -1.88 -5.51 -8.43
C LEU A 86 -0.80 -5.35 -9.50
N TRP A 87 -0.17 -6.45 -9.92
CA TRP A 87 0.87 -6.46 -10.94
C TRP A 87 0.32 -5.99 -12.28
N THR A 88 -0.75 -6.61 -12.76
CA THR A 88 -1.37 -6.20 -14.04
C THR A 88 -1.96 -4.79 -13.95
N ALA A 89 -2.41 -4.35 -12.77
CA ALA A 89 -3.00 -3.03 -12.58
C ALA A 89 -1.99 -1.87 -12.55
N ALA A 90 -0.80 -2.07 -11.96
CA ALA A 90 0.20 -1.02 -11.77
C ALA A 90 1.48 -1.21 -12.59
N GLY A 91 1.65 -2.36 -13.23
CA GLY A 91 2.80 -2.67 -14.06
C GLY A 91 4.12 -2.62 -13.26
N PRO A 92 5.20 -2.07 -13.84
CA PRO A 92 6.56 -2.17 -13.30
C PRO A 92 6.73 -1.73 -11.84
N ALA A 93 5.92 -0.77 -11.36
CA ALA A 93 6.00 -0.27 -9.99
C ALA A 93 5.79 -1.34 -8.91
N PHE A 94 5.11 -2.45 -9.24
CA PHE A 94 4.81 -3.55 -8.32
C PHE A 94 5.60 -4.83 -8.62
N ARG A 95 6.47 -4.86 -9.64
CA ARG A 95 7.14 -6.09 -10.14
C ARG A 95 7.81 -6.91 -9.06
N ASP A 96 8.59 -6.22 -8.25
CA ASP A 96 9.42 -6.83 -7.22
C ASP A 96 8.94 -6.45 -5.82
N HIS A 97 7.69 -5.97 -5.74
CA HIS A 97 7.05 -5.47 -4.53
C HIS A 97 5.68 -6.10 -4.32
N PHE A 98 5.37 -7.21 -5.00
CA PHE A 98 4.06 -7.83 -4.93
C PHE A 98 4.13 -9.34 -4.74
N VAL A 99 3.32 -9.85 -3.83
CA VAL A 99 3.05 -11.27 -3.64
C VAL A 99 1.54 -11.46 -3.75
N HIS A 100 1.11 -12.16 -4.80
CA HIS A 100 -0.30 -12.46 -5.04
C HIS A 100 -0.72 -13.65 -4.19
N THR A 101 -1.72 -13.45 -3.34
CA THR A 101 -2.27 -14.49 -2.48
C THR A 101 -3.56 -15.07 -3.07
N ARG A 102 -3.88 -16.30 -2.70
CA ARG A 102 -5.14 -16.93 -3.11
C ARG A 102 -6.18 -16.77 -2.00
N PRO A 103 -7.35 -16.16 -2.25
CA PRO A 103 -8.33 -15.86 -1.21
C PRO A 103 -8.72 -17.07 -0.33
N HIS A 104 -8.80 -18.26 -0.94
CA HIS A 104 -9.22 -19.48 -0.27
C HIS A 104 -8.12 -20.21 0.52
N PHE A 105 -6.85 -19.86 0.29
CA PHE A 105 -5.71 -20.52 0.92
C PHE A 105 -4.95 -19.59 1.88
N GLY A 106 -5.18 -18.28 1.78
CA GLY A 106 -4.44 -17.28 2.56
C GLY A 106 -2.97 -17.21 2.15
N ILE A 107 -2.13 -16.83 3.11
CA ILE A 107 -0.66 -16.81 2.97
C ILE A 107 -0.13 -18.21 3.26
N THR A 108 0.61 -18.77 2.31
CA THR A 108 1.30 -20.06 2.43
C THR A 108 2.78 -19.88 2.77
N ASP A 109 3.47 -20.96 3.15
CA ASP A 109 4.93 -20.94 3.38
C ASP A 109 5.72 -20.53 2.14
N ALA A 110 5.22 -20.88 0.95
CA ALA A 110 5.80 -20.47 -0.32
C ALA A 110 5.70 -18.95 -0.51
N ASP A 111 4.54 -18.37 -0.18
CA ASP A 111 4.31 -16.92 -0.23
C ASP A 111 5.23 -16.22 0.78
N ALA A 112 5.30 -16.71 2.01
CA ALA A 112 6.18 -16.15 3.05
C ALA A 112 7.65 -16.19 2.63
N SER A 113 8.10 -17.30 2.03
CA SER A 113 9.45 -17.44 1.49
C SER A 113 9.71 -16.46 0.35
N GLN A 114 8.72 -16.22 -0.52
CA GLN A 114 8.79 -15.22 -1.57
C GLN A 114 8.89 -13.80 -1.00
N MET A 115 8.11 -13.48 0.03
CA MET A 115 8.17 -12.18 0.70
C MET A 115 9.56 -11.90 1.27
N VAL A 116 10.16 -12.87 1.96
CA VAL A 116 11.52 -12.72 2.53
C VAL A 116 12.55 -12.48 1.42
N ARG A 117 12.49 -13.24 0.33
CA ARG A 117 13.39 -13.04 -0.82
C ARG A 117 13.26 -11.63 -1.42
N LEU A 118 12.04 -11.18 -1.68
CA LEU A 118 11.78 -9.87 -2.26
C LEU A 118 12.22 -8.73 -1.34
N LEU A 119 11.98 -8.83 -0.02
CA LEU A 119 12.46 -7.86 0.96
C LEU A 119 13.99 -7.80 0.99
N ALA A 120 14.66 -8.95 1.00
CA ALA A 120 16.12 -9.01 1.01
C ALA A 120 16.74 -8.41 -0.26
N SER A 121 16.18 -8.72 -1.44
CA SER A 121 16.63 -8.14 -2.72
C SER A 121 16.33 -6.63 -2.82
N GLY A 122 15.21 -6.18 -2.26
CA GLY A 122 14.88 -4.75 -2.15
C GLY A 122 15.88 -3.99 -1.27
N ALA A 123 16.21 -4.53 -0.09
CA ALA A 123 17.18 -3.94 0.82
C ALA A 123 18.58 -3.86 0.21
N GLN A 124 19.02 -4.89 -0.54
CA GLN A 124 20.31 -4.85 -1.24
C GLN A 124 20.35 -3.77 -2.33
N ARG A 125 19.29 -3.65 -3.13
CA ARG A 125 19.19 -2.60 -4.16
C ARG A 125 19.18 -1.20 -3.55
N ASN A 126 18.43 -1.02 -2.47
CA ASN A 126 18.38 0.26 -1.75
C ASN A 126 19.66 0.56 -0.98
N GLY A 127 20.41 -0.45 -0.53
CA GLY A 127 21.74 -0.27 0.06
C GLY A 127 22.78 0.18 -0.97
N VAL A 128 22.75 -0.38 -2.18
CA VAL A 128 23.58 0.06 -3.32
C VAL A 128 23.17 1.46 -3.77
N ALA A 129 21.87 1.75 -3.86
CA ALA A 129 21.35 3.07 -4.20
C ALA A 129 21.68 4.12 -3.13
N LYS A 130 21.55 3.81 -1.82
CA LYS A 130 21.97 4.69 -0.72
C LYS A 130 23.47 5.01 -0.77
N LYS A 131 24.31 4.05 -1.16
CA LYS A 131 25.76 4.27 -1.36
C LYS A 131 26.06 5.21 -2.53
N ALA A 132 25.22 5.21 -3.57
CA ALA A 132 25.28 6.14 -4.69
C ALA A 132 24.60 7.50 -4.41
N GLN A 133 23.61 7.54 -3.51
CA GLN A 133 22.77 8.71 -3.18
C GLN A 133 23.31 9.58 -2.03
N ALA A 134 24.47 9.24 -1.45
CA ALA A 134 25.20 10.12 -0.52
C ALA A 134 25.57 11.49 -1.14
N ASN A 135 25.29 11.71 -2.43
CA ASN A 135 25.45 12.97 -3.16
C ASN A 135 24.16 13.80 -3.37
N GLY A 136 23.04 13.49 -2.70
CA GLY A 136 21.87 14.37 -2.64
C GLY A 136 20.55 13.73 -3.07
N ILE A 137 19.71 13.44 -2.07
CA ILE A 137 18.26 13.19 -2.07
C ILE A 137 17.69 12.43 -3.28
N SER A 138 17.44 11.12 -3.10
CA SER A 138 16.47 10.41 -3.94
C SER A 138 15.17 10.22 -3.18
N SER A 139 14.18 11.04 -3.54
CA SER A 139 12.79 10.82 -3.18
C SER A 139 12.25 9.62 -3.96
N PHE A 140 11.44 8.78 -3.31
CA PHE A 140 10.59 7.79 -3.98
C PHE A 140 9.69 8.52 -5.00
N GLN A 141 9.98 8.37 -6.30
CA GLN A 141 9.16 8.95 -7.36
C GLN A 141 7.96 8.03 -7.62
N VAL A 142 6.77 8.49 -7.25
CA VAL A 142 5.52 7.81 -7.61
C VAL A 142 5.20 8.12 -9.07
N PRO A 143 4.93 7.10 -9.91
CA PRO A 143 4.50 7.34 -11.29
C PRO A 143 3.20 8.16 -11.36
N PRO A 144 3.03 9.03 -12.36
CA PRO A 144 1.83 9.88 -12.48
C PRO A 144 0.53 9.07 -12.61
N GLU A 145 0.58 7.89 -13.24
CA GLU A 145 -0.55 6.94 -13.35
C GLU A 145 -0.89 6.23 -12.02
N LEU A 146 -0.09 6.46 -10.98
CA LEU A 146 -0.32 6.00 -9.61
C LEU A 146 -0.43 7.17 -8.61
N THR A 147 -0.55 8.39 -9.13
CA THR A 147 -0.74 9.62 -8.35
C THR A 147 -2.13 10.16 -8.63
N LEU A 148 -2.87 10.58 -7.60
CA LEU A 148 -4.15 11.27 -7.83
C LEU A 148 -3.91 12.64 -8.46
N ALA A 149 -4.73 13.02 -9.44
CA ALA A 149 -4.76 14.40 -9.89
C ALA A 149 -5.08 15.30 -8.69
N SER A 150 -4.34 16.39 -8.52
CA SER A 150 -4.67 17.35 -7.48
C SER A 150 -6.08 17.88 -7.76
N LEU A 151 -7.05 17.47 -6.95
CA LEU A 151 -8.33 18.14 -6.92
C LEU A 151 -8.02 19.59 -6.52
N GLY A 152 -8.22 20.55 -7.41
CA GLY A 152 -8.22 21.96 -7.02
C GLY A 152 -9.16 22.09 -5.83
N ALA A 153 -8.59 22.34 -4.64
CA ALA A 153 -9.24 22.40 -3.33
C ALA A 153 -10.65 21.77 -3.27
N ALA A 154 -10.73 20.45 -3.12
CA ALA A 154 -12.02 19.80 -2.87
C ALA A 154 -12.65 20.39 -1.59
N ARG A 155 -13.84 21.01 -1.74
CA ARG A 155 -14.60 21.53 -0.59
C ARG A 155 -14.90 20.38 0.37
N PRO A 156 -14.75 20.58 1.70
CA PRO A 156 -15.00 19.52 2.66
C PRO A 156 -16.44 19.03 2.57
N TYR A 157 -16.58 17.70 2.59
CA TYR A 157 -17.84 16.98 2.67
C TYR A 157 -18.63 17.43 3.92
N ARG A 158 -19.67 18.25 3.74
CA ARG A 158 -20.60 18.62 4.81
C ARG A 158 -21.44 17.39 5.16
N ARG A 159 -21.23 16.81 6.34
CA ARG A 159 -22.20 15.89 6.96
C ARG A 159 -23.54 16.63 7.08
N LYS A 160 -24.58 16.13 6.42
CA LYS A 160 -25.96 16.51 6.75
C LYS A 160 -26.29 15.91 8.11
N SER A 161 -26.26 16.73 9.16
CA SER A 161 -26.91 16.43 10.43
C SER A 161 -28.43 16.49 10.19
N GLY A 162 -29.03 15.34 9.90
CA GLY A 162 -30.48 15.18 9.98
C GLY A 162 -30.89 15.08 11.45
N PHE A 163 -31.54 16.13 11.94
CA PHE A 163 -32.23 16.15 13.21
C PHE A 163 -33.35 15.09 13.20
N MET A 164 -33.39 14.25 14.23
CA MET A 164 -34.61 13.55 14.63
C MET A 164 -35.56 14.59 15.24
N SER A 165 -36.84 14.50 14.87
CA SER A 165 -37.97 15.04 15.62
C SER A 165 -38.89 13.87 15.94
#